data_AF-A0A3C1YY12-F1
#
_entry.id   AF-A0A3C1YY12-F1
#
_cell.length_a   1.000
_cell.length_b   1.000
_cell.length_c   1.000
_cell.angle_alpha   90.00
_cell.angle_beta   90.00
_cell.angle_gamma   90.00
#
_symmetry.space_group_name_H-M   'P 1'
#
loop_
_entity.id
_entity.type
_entity.pdbx_description
1 polymer ?
#
loop_
_entity_poly.entity_id
_entity_poly.type
_entity_poly.pdbx_seq_one_letter_code
_entity_poly.pdbx_strand_id
1 'polypeptide(L)'
;MIMQTAAGTQQQILEGLQAGAYYYLVKPYDKATLLAIVDAAVRDHSNYLEIRQDLRRTTATMGLLESATFTFRSPDEAKNLATLLAHAYPDANRVVTGILELTLNAVEHGNLEIGYAQKTQLIEEDKLDEEITRRLNDPLYASRVATAHFARQTTKLSLQITDQGKGFDWKKYLDFDPDRAFDTHGRGIAMANKLSFDHIEYRGTGNRVITVLDLTPAPQVLVA
;
A
#
# COMPACT_ATOMS: atom_id res chain seq x y z
N MET A 1 27.41 -6.67 4.33
CA MET A 1 28.44 -7.33 5.17
C MET A 1 28.87 -8.59 4.45
N ILE A 2 30.19 -8.81 4.25
CA ILE A 2 30.72 -10.04 3.66
C ILE A 2 31.28 -10.88 4.81
N MET A 3 30.78 -12.09 5.01
CA MET A 3 31.29 -13.01 6.03
C MET A 3 32.25 -14.03 5.42
N GLN A 4 33.38 -14.25 6.08
CA GLN A 4 34.31 -15.32 5.73
C GLN A 4 34.06 -16.54 6.62
N THR A 5 34.01 -17.73 6.03
CA THR A 5 33.90 -18.99 6.77
C THR A 5 34.97 -19.99 6.34
N ALA A 6 35.46 -20.77 7.31
CA ALA A 6 36.40 -21.88 7.09
C ALA A 6 35.69 -23.24 6.88
N ALA A 7 34.38 -23.31 7.12
CA ALA A 7 33.58 -24.51 6.96
C ALA A 7 32.36 -24.21 6.08
N GLY A 8 32.25 -24.95 4.97
CA GLY A 8 31.22 -24.76 3.93
C GLY A 8 29.93 -25.56 4.16
N THR A 9 29.57 -25.85 5.41
CA THR A 9 28.33 -26.60 5.67
C THR A 9 27.11 -25.69 5.54
N GLN A 10 26.08 -26.22 4.89
CA GLN A 10 24.82 -25.54 4.54
C GLN A 10 24.16 -24.81 5.73
N GLN A 11 24.38 -25.33 6.95
CA GLN A 11 23.79 -24.83 8.20
C GLN A 11 24.41 -23.50 8.67
N GLN A 12 25.73 -23.29 8.47
CA GLN A 12 26.40 -22.03 8.86
C GLN A 12 26.14 -20.89 7.87
N ILE A 13 25.87 -21.24 6.60
CA ILE A 13 25.38 -20.28 5.60
C ILE A 13 23.97 -19.81 5.99
N LEU A 14 23.13 -20.69 6.54
CA LEU A 14 21.80 -20.34 7.02
C LEU A 14 21.83 -19.42 8.26
N GLU A 15 22.72 -19.70 9.22
CA GLU A 15 22.86 -18.89 10.45
C GLU A 15 23.32 -17.46 10.18
N GLY A 16 24.28 -17.25 9.27
CA GLY A 16 24.69 -15.87 8.95
C GLY A 16 23.67 -15.10 8.08
N LEU A 17 22.81 -15.78 7.29
CA LEU A 17 21.72 -15.15 6.53
C LEU A 17 20.71 -14.58 7.50
N GLN A 18 20.43 -15.31 8.59
CA GLN A 18 19.62 -14.85 9.71
C GLN A 18 20.29 -13.71 10.51
N ALA A 19 21.62 -13.64 10.50
CA ALA A 19 22.39 -12.54 11.13
C ALA A 19 22.64 -11.33 10.20
N GLY A 20 22.06 -11.31 8.99
CA GLY A 20 22.17 -10.18 8.05
C GLY A 20 23.42 -10.16 7.16
N ALA A 21 24.12 -11.30 7.03
CA ALA A 21 25.18 -11.47 6.05
C ALA A 21 24.61 -11.84 4.68
N TYR A 22 24.70 -10.90 3.74
CA TYR A 22 24.18 -11.04 2.39
C TYR A 22 25.16 -11.74 1.43
N TYR A 23 26.45 -11.85 1.79
CA TYR A 23 27.47 -12.50 0.97
C TYR A 23 28.45 -13.33 1.79
N TYR A 24 28.85 -14.49 1.25
CA TYR A 24 29.74 -15.46 1.89
C TYR A 24 30.95 -15.78 1.05
N LEU A 25 32.10 -15.87 1.72
CA LEU A 25 33.36 -16.25 1.11
C LEU A 25 33.96 -17.44 1.87
N VAL A 26 33.97 -18.61 1.22
CA VAL A 26 34.49 -19.87 1.78
C VAL A 26 35.98 -19.98 1.49
N LYS A 27 36.79 -20.32 2.49
CA LYS A 27 38.23 -20.57 2.30
C LYS A 27 38.53 -22.00 1.84
N PRO A 28 39.59 -22.21 1.03
CA PRO A 28 40.38 -21.17 0.35
C PRO A 28 39.61 -20.59 -0.85
N TYR A 29 39.65 -19.27 -1.03
CA TYR A 29 39.04 -18.57 -2.16
C TYR A 29 40.12 -17.94 -3.05
N ASP A 30 39.84 -17.82 -4.33
CA ASP A 30 40.71 -17.09 -5.26
C ASP A 30 40.35 -15.60 -5.33
N LYS A 31 41.26 -14.81 -5.93
CA LYS A 31 41.10 -13.37 -6.09
C LYS A 31 39.89 -13.01 -6.95
N ALA A 32 39.55 -13.84 -7.94
CA ALA A 32 38.44 -13.59 -8.85
C ALA A 32 37.09 -13.70 -8.13
N THR A 33 36.95 -14.70 -7.25
CA THR A 33 35.76 -14.94 -6.42
C THR A 33 35.56 -13.81 -5.42
N LEU A 34 36.63 -13.34 -4.78
CA LEU A 34 36.56 -12.19 -3.88
C LEU A 34 36.13 -10.92 -4.63
N LEU A 35 36.73 -10.64 -5.79
CA LEU A 35 36.38 -9.46 -6.60
C LEU A 35 34.92 -9.52 -7.07
N ALA A 36 34.44 -10.67 -7.54
CA ALA A 36 33.05 -10.83 -7.97
C ALA A 36 32.04 -10.55 -6.84
N ILE A 37 32.34 -11.01 -5.61
CA ILE A 37 31.49 -10.77 -4.44
C ILE A 37 31.52 -9.31 -4.00
N VAL A 38 32.71 -8.69 -3.99
CA VAL A 38 32.84 -7.26 -3.66
C VAL A 38 32.12 -6.40 -4.69
N ASP A 39 32.26 -6.69 -5.99
CA ASP A 39 31.57 -5.97 -7.06
C ASP A 39 30.04 -6.12 -6.96
N ALA A 40 29.54 -7.32 -6.65
CA ALA A 40 28.12 -7.54 -6.39
C ALA A 40 27.63 -6.73 -5.18
N ALA A 41 28.36 -6.76 -4.07
CA ALA A 41 28.01 -6.01 -2.87
C ALA A 41 28.03 -4.49 -3.09
N VAL A 42 28.99 -3.96 -3.86
CA VAL A 42 29.08 -2.54 -4.20
C VAL A 42 27.92 -2.13 -5.12
N ARG A 43 27.58 -2.93 -6.13
CA ARG A 43 26.43 -2.67 -7.00
C ARG A 43 25.11 -2.67 -6.23
N ASP A 44 24.88 -3.69 -5.41
CA ASP A 44 23.63 -3.81 -4.65
C ASP A 44 23.50 -2.70 -3.60
N HIS A 45 24.61 -2.27 -2.98
CA HIS A 45 24.61 -1.12 -2.10
C HIS A 45 24.32 0.20 -2.84
N SER A 46 24.92 0.39 -4.02
CA SER A 46 24.68 1.58 -4.85
C SER A 46 23.22 1.66 -5.30
N ASN A 47 22.66 0.55 -5.78
CA ASN A 47 21.25 0.43 -6.16
C ASN A 47 20.33 0.72 -4.97
N TYR A 48 20.65 0.19 -3.78
CA TYR A 48 19.88 0.46 -2.56
C TYR A 48 19.88 1.96 -2.19
N LEU A 49 21.02 2.64 -2.31
CA LEU A 49 21.11 4.07 -2.03
C LEU A 49 20.31 4.91 -3.05
N GLU A 50 20.37 4.56 -4.33
CA GLU A 50 19.61 5.22 -5.40
C GLU A 50 18.09 5.10 -5.17
N ILE A 51 17.58 3.88 -4.94
CA ILE A 51 16.17 3.63 -4.62
C ILE A 51 15.73 4.45 -3.40
N ARG A 52 16.55 4.53 -2.36
CA ARG A 52 16.23 5.33 -1.17
C ARG A 52 16.22 6.83 -1.45
N GLN A 53 17.11 7.33 -2.31
CA GLN A 53 17.11 8.73 -2.71
C GLN A 53 15.86 9.06 -3.52
N ASP A 54 15.47 8.20 -4.45
CA ASP A 54 14.27 8.36 -5.26
C ASP A 54 13.01 8.38 -4.39
N LEU A 55 12.88 7.44 -3.44
CA LEU A 55 11.76 7.42 -2.49
C LEU A 55 11.69 8.71 -1.64
N ARG A 56 12.85 9.22 -1.19
CA ARG A 56 12.91 10.49 -0.45
C ARG A 56 12.50 11.67 -1.33
N ARG A 57 12.94 11.70 -2.59
CA ARG A 57 12.61 12.76 -3.55
C ARG A 57 11.13 12.76 -3.90
N THR A 58 10.54 11.58 -4.12
CA THR A 58 9.10 11.43 -4.33
C THR A 58 8.32 11.91 -3.12
N THR A 59 8.71 11.51 -1.91
CA THR A 59 8.08 11.97 -0.66
C THR A 59 8.15 13.49 -0.51
N ALA A 60 9.32 14.09 -0.72
CA ALA A 60 9.48 15.54 -0.66
C ALA A 60 8.60 16.27 -1.69
N THR A 61 8.50 15.73 -2.91
CA THR A 61 7.69 16.31 -3.99
C THR A 61 6.19 16.19 -3.68
N MET A 62 5.73 15.02 -3.23
CA MET A 62 4.34 14.79 -2.83
C MET A 62 3.95 15.58 -1.57
N GLY A 63 4.92 15.93 -0.73
CA GLY A 63 4.73 16.86 0.38
C GLY A 63 4.33 18.28 -0.05
N LEU A 64 4.66 18.69 -1.27
CA LEU A 64 4.29 19.99 -1.85
C LEU A 64 2.90 19.98 -2.52
N LEU A 65 2.27 18.81 -2.64
CA LEU A 65 0.99 18.67 -3.31
C LEU A 65 -0.12 19.31 -2.47
N GLU A 66 -0.77 20.33 -3.03
CA GLU A 66 -1.95 20.99 -2.42
C GLU A 66 -3.25 20.25 -2.75
N SER A 67 -3.45 19.85 -4.00
CA SER A 67 -4.63 19.06 -4.39
C SER A 67 -4.37 18.25 -5.65
N ALA A 68 -5.07 17.12 -5.79
CA ALA A 68 -5.06 16.31 -7.00
C ALA A 68 -6.38 15.57 -7.19
N THR A 69 -6.72 15.30 -8.45
CA THR A 69 -7.84 14.45 -8.84
C THR A 69 -7.33 13.33 -9.72
N PHE A 70 -7.66 12.10 -9.35
CA PHE A 70 -7.32 10.90 -10.11
C PHE A 70 -8.59 10.15 -10.49
N THR A 71 -8.55 9.50 -11.64
CA THR A 71 -9.56 8.57 -12.10
C THR A 71 -8.89 7.22 -12.29
N PHE A 72 -9.51 6.16 -11.78
CA PHE A 72 -8.99 4.79 -11.85
C PHE A 72 -10.13 3.79 -11.98
N ARG A 73 -9.83 2.63 -12.57
CA ARG A 73 -10.82 1.60 -12.87
C ARG A 73 -10.40 0.19 -12.46
N SER A 74 -9.10 -0.08 -12.33
CA SER A 74 -8.58 -1.45 -12.06
C SER A 74 -7.91 -1.57 -10.69
N PRO A 75 -7.78 -2.81 -10.14
CA PRO A 75 -7.03 -3.03 -8.91
C PRO A 75 -5.57 -2.60 -9.00
N ASP A 76 -4.92 -2.75 -10.15
CA ASP A 76 -3.52 -2.35 -10.34
C ASP A 76 -3.37 -0.83 -10.34
N GLU A 77 -4.29 -0.11 -10.98
CA GLU A 77 -4.33 1.35 -10.89
C GLU A 77 -4.59 1.81 -9.43
N ALA A 78 -5.49 1.13 -8.71
CA ALA A 78 -5.77 1.38 -7.31
C ALA A 78 -4.53 1.19 -6.40
N LYS A 79 -3.74 0.13 -6.63
CA LYS A 79 -2.47 -0.15 -5.93
C LYS A 79 -1.41 0.90 -6.19
N ASN A 80 -1.24 1.27 -7.46
CA ASN A 80 -0.29 2.31 -7.88
C ASN A 80 -0.65 3.67 -7.27
N LEU A 81 -1.94 4.02 -7.31
CA LEU A 81 -2.45 5.25 -6.73
C LEU A 81 -2.26 5.29 -5.21
N ALA A 82 -2.55 4.19 -4.51
CA ALA A 82 -2.38 4.12 -3.07
C ALA A 82 -0.91 4.33 -2.65
N THR A 83 0.02 3.67 -3.35
CA THR A 83 1.46 3.83 -3.12
C THR A 83 1.91 5.27 -3.34
N LEU A 84 1.47 5.90 -4.44
CA LEU A 84 1.83 7.28 -4.75
C LEU A 84 1.26 8.26 -3.71
N LEU A 85 -0.04 8.16 -3.38
CA LEU A 85 -0.70 9.07 -2.46
C LEU A 85 -0.15 8.95 -1.03
N ALA A 86 0.29 7.77 -0.61
CA ALA A 86 0.88 7.58 0.71
C ALA A 86 2.09 8.50 0.96
N HIS A 87 2.88 8.80 -0.09
CA HIS A 87 4.00 9.73 -0.02
C HIS A 87 3.60 11.19 0.26
N ALA A 88 2.32 11.55 0.12
CA ALA A 88 1.83 12.87 0.51
C ALA A 88 1.61 13.01 2.02
N TYR A 89 1.61 11.91 2.77
CA TYR A 89 1.34 11.91 4.21
C TYR A 89 2.65 11.93 5.03
N PRO A 90 2.64 12.46 6.27
CA PRO A 90 3.82 12.47 7.13
C PRO A 90 4.36 11.08 7.45
N ASP A 91 3.47 10.09 7.60
CA ASP A 91 3.82 8.68 7.79
C ASP A 91 3.12 7.84 6.70
N ALA A 92 3.86 7.58 5.62
CA ALA A 92 3.37 6.79 4.49
C ALA A 92 3.00 5.34 4.90
N ASN A 93 3.75 4.74 5.82
CA ASN A 93 3.52 3.36 6.25
C ASN A 93 2.21 3.21 7.02
N ARG A 94 1.83 4.24 7.79
CA ARG A 94 0.54 4.29 8.50
C ARG A 94 -0.65 4.28 7.53
N VAL A 95 -0.58 5.07 6.46
CA VAL A 95 -1.75 5.33 5.60
C VAL A 95 -1.85 4.41 4.39
N VAL A 96 -0.73 3.86 3.88
CA VAL A 96 -0.72 3.15 2.59
C VAL A 96 -1.71 2.00 2.53
N THR A 97 -1.79 1.19 3.60
CA THR A 97 -2.75 0.08 3.69
C THR A 97 -4.18 0.60 3.69
N GLY A 98 -4.48 1.65 4.46
CA GLY A 98 -5.82 2.24 4.48
C GLY A 98 -6.23 2.81 3.13
N ILE A 99 -5.33 3.52 2.43
CA ILE A 99 -5.62 4.04 1.07
C ILE A 99 -5.88 2.87 0.12
N LEU A 100 -5.03 1.84 0.15
CA LEU A 100 -5.16 0.66 -0.72
C LEU A 100 -6.50 -0.05 -0.52
N GLU A 101 -6.90 -0.30 0.73
CA GLU A 101 -8.17 -0.95 1.03
C GLU A 101 -9.36 -0.13 0.51
N LEU A 102 -9.33 1.19 0.68
CA LEU A 102 -10.41 2.06 0.21
C LEU A 102 -10.46 2.17 -1.32
N THR A 103 -9.31 2.23 -2.01
CA THR A 103 -9.28 2.28 -3.47
C THR A 103 -9.67 0.94 -4.08
N LEU A 104 -9.23 -0.19 -3.52
CA LEU A 104 -9.67 -1.52 -3.95
C LEU A 104 -11.17 -1.70 -3.74
N ASN A 105 -11.71 -1.27 -2.59
CA ASN A 105 -13.15 -1.35 -2.34
C ASN A 105 -13.97 -0.59 -3.38
N ALA A 106 -13.52 0.61 -3.78
CA ALA A 106 -14.18 1.40 -4.82
C ALA A 106 -14.21 0.69 -6.18
N VAL A 107 -13.14 -0.04 -6.52
CA VAL A 107 -13.08 -0.83 -7.76
C VAL A 107 -13.91 -2.10 -7.64
N GLU A 108 -13.57 -2.98 -6.70
CA GLU A 108 -14.10 -4.34 -6.64
C GLU A 108 -15.56 -4.36 -6.17
N HIS A 109 -15.84 -3.74 -5.02
CA HIS A 109 -17.17 -3.74 -4.42
C HIS A 109 -18.07 -2.66 -5.02
N GLY A 110 -17.51 -1.48 -5.32
CA GLY A 110 -18.22 -0.37 -5.91
C GLY A 110 -18.52 -0.59 -7.39
N ASN A 111 -17.54 -0.32 -8.25
CA ASN A 111 -17.74 -0.29 -9.70
C ASN A 111 -18.01 -1.66 -10.32
N LEU A 112 -17.26 -2.68 -9.91
CA LEU A 112 -17.40 -4.04 -10.42
C LEU A 112 -18.52 -4.81 -9.71
N GLU A 113 -19.10 -4.30 -8.62
CA GLU A 113 -20.18 -4.95 -7.84
C GLU A 113 -19.85 -6.39 -7.40
N ILE A 114 -18.59 -6.70 -7.13
CA ILE A 114 -18.17 -8.00 -6.57
C ILE A 114 -18.45 -7.95 -5.07
N GLY A 115 -19.60 -8.46 -4.62
CA GLY A 115 -19.98 -8.41 -3.19
C GLY A 115 -19.07 -9.25 -2.28
N TYR A 116 -19.21 -9.06 -0.96
CA TYR A 116 -18.39 -9.76 0.05
C TYR A 116 -18.40 -11.29 -0.09
N ALA A 117 -19.59 -11.89 -0.06
CA ALA A 117 -19.75 -13.34 -0.17
C ALA A 117 -19.25 -13.87 -1.52
N GLN A 118 -19.50 -13.13 -2.60
CA GLN A 118 -19.03 -13.50 -3.94
C GLN A 118 -17.50 -13.45 -4.01
N LYS A 119 -16.87 -12.41 -3.45
CA LYS A 119 -15.40 -12.29 -3.37
C LYS A 119 -14.79 -13.47 -2.59
N THR A 120 -15.40 -13.84 -1.47
CA THR A 120 -14.98 -14.99 -0.66
C THR A 120 -14.92 -16.26 -1.51
N GLN A 121 -16.02 -16.57 -2.19
CA GLN A 121 -16.11 -17.73 -3.06
C GLN A 121 -15.09 -17.67 -4.21
N LEU A 122 -14.94 -16.51 -4.86
CA LEU A 122 -13.98 -16.34 -5.97
C LEU A 122 -12.52 -16.51 -5.54
N ILE A 123 -12.18 -16.14 -4.30
CA ILE A 123 -10.84 -16.35 -3.74
C ILE A 123 -10.63 -17.82 -3.42
N GLU A 124 -11.61 -18.50 -2.81
CA GLU A 124 -11.54 -19.94 -2.53
C GLU A 124 -11.41 -20.78 -3.81
N GLU A 125 -12.01 -20.32 -4.90
CA GLU A 125 -11.94 -20.96 -6.22
C GLU A 125 -10.75 -20.52 -7.08
N ASP A 126 -9.91 -19.58 -6.62
CA ASP A 126 -8.80 -18.96 -7.38
C ASP A 126 -9.24 -18.34 -8.73
N LYS A 127 -10.42 -17.71 -8.75
CA LYS A 127 -11.06 -17.12 -9.95
C LYS A 127 -11.28 -15.61 -9.88
N LEU A 128 -10.85 -14.97 -8.79
CA LEU A 128 -11.10 -13.54 -8.58
C LEU A 128 -10.53 -12.68 -9.73
N ASP A 129 -9.29 -12.94 -10.15
CA ASP A 129 -8.63 -12.17 -11.20
C ASP A 129 -9.31 -12.35 -12.58
N GLU A 130 -9.79 -13.56 -12.88
CA GLU A 130 -10.57 -13.84 -14.09
C GLU A 130 -11.88 -13.04 -14.08
N GLU A 131 -12.61 -13.06 -12.97
CA GLU A 131 -13.89 -12.35 -12.85
C GLU A 131 -13.72 -10.83 -12.92
N ILE A 132 -12.67 -10.29 -12.29
CA ILE A 132 -12.30 -8.87 -12.39
C ILE A 132 -12.03 -8.51 -13.85
N THR A 133 -11.21 -9.30 -14.54
CA THR A 133 -10.88 -9.09 -15.96
C THR A 133 -12.13 -9.16 -16.83
N ARG A 134 -13.02 -10.11 -16.56
CA ARG A 134 -14.30 -10.26 -17.26
C ARG A 134 -15.16 -9.00 -17.08
N ARG A 135 -15.36 -8.52 -15.84
CA ARG A 135 -16.20 -7.34 -15.57
C ARG A 135 -15.59 -6.05 -16.10
N LEU A 136 -14.26 -5.89 -16.08
CA LEU A 136 -13.58 -4.73 -16.65
C LEU A 136 -13.79 -4.57 -18.17
N ASN A 137 -14.18 -5.64 -18.85
CA ASN A 137 -14.48 -5.67 -20.29
C ASN A 137 -15.99 -5.79 -20.59
N ASP A 138 -16.82 -6.03 -19.58
CA ASP A 138 -18.27 -6.14 -19.73
C ASP A 138 -18.89 -4.74 -19.87
N PRO A 139 -19.66 -4.45 -20.93
CA PRO A 139 -20.28 -3.13 -21.15
C PRO A 139 -21.07 -2.59 -19.95
N LEU A 140 -21.59 -3.45 -19.07
CA LEU A 140 -22.31 -3.05 -17.86
C LEU A 140 -21.42 -2.31 -16.85
N TYR A 141 -20.14 -2.65 -16.77
CA TYR A 141 -19.19 -2.08 -15.81
C TYR A 141 -18.03 -1.31 -16.46
N ALA A 142 -17.71 -1.59 -17.72
CA ALA A 142 -16.50 -1.10 -18.39
C ALA A 142 -16.41 0.44 -18.49
N SER A 143 -17.54 1.14 -18.49
CA SER A 143 -17.61 2.60 -18.50
C SER A 143 -17.48 3.23 -17.11
N ARG A 144 -17.52 2.42 -16.04
CA ARG A 144 -17.49 2.90 -14.67
C ARG A 144 -16.06 3.19 -14.22
N VAL A 145 -15.88 4.27 -13.49
CA VAL A 145 -14.60 4.72 -12.93
C VAL A 145 -14.79 5.19 -11.50
N ALA A 146 -13.77 4.99 -10.68
CA ALA A 146 -13.67 5.59 -9.36
C ALA A 146 -12.84 6.88 -9.46
N THR A 147 -13.18 7.87 -8.64
CA THR A 147 -12.41 9.10 -8.51
C THR A 147 -11.80 9.23 -7.13
N ALA A 148 -10.56 9.71 -7.06
CA ALA A 148 -9.88 10.05 -5.82
C ALA A 148 -9.51 11.53 -5.85
N HIS A 149 -10.01 12.29 -4.87
CA HIS A 149 -9.70 13.70 -4.69
C HIS A 149 -8.88 13.86 -3.41
N PHE A 150 -7.61 14.22 -3.57
CA PHE A 150 -6.73 14.56 -2.46
C PHE A 150 -6.70 16.08 -2.28
N ALA A 151 -6.71 16.52 -1.02
CA ALA A 151 -6.49 17.91 -0.67
C ALA A 151 -5.67 18.03 0.62
N ARG A 152 -4.67 18.90 0.58
CA ARG A 152 -3.90 19.36 1.73
C ARG A 152 -4.46 20.71 2.19
N GLN A 153 -4.55 20.86 3.49
CA GLN A 153 -4.88 22.11 4.16
C GLN A 153 -3.82 22.35 5.24
N THR A 154 -3.80 23.55 5.80
CA THR A 154 -2.82 23.95 6.81
C THR A 154 -2.77 23.00 8.02
N THR A 155 -3.93 22.46 8.43
CA THR A 155 -4.06 21.63 9.65
C THR A 155 -4.47 20.20 9.38
N LYS A 156 -4.70 19.79 8.13
CA LYS A 156 -5.17 18.44 7.82
C LYS A 156 -4.96 18.05 6.37
N LEU A 157 -4.95 16.74 6.13
CA LEU A 157 -5.01 16.11 4.82
C LEU A 157 -6.36 15.41 4.68
N SER A 158 -6.94 15.46 3.49
CA SER A 158 -8.17 14.73 3.19
C SER A 158 -8.08 13.99 1.87
N LEU A 159 -8.63 12.78 1.85
CA LEU A 159 -8.80 11.98 0.65
C LEU A 159 -10.26 11.57 0.52
N GLN A 160 -10.90 11.97 -0.57
CA GLN A 160 -12.23 11.51 -0.92
C GLN A 160 -12.13 10.51 -2.07
N ILE A 161 -12.64 9.29 -1.88
CA ILE A 161 -12.79 8.29 -2.94
C ILE A 161 -14.27 8.11 -3.23
N THR A 162 -14.65 8.17 -4.50
CA THR A 162 -16.04 8.01 -4.95
C THR A 162 -16.12 6.95 -6.03
N ASP A 163 -17.01 5.97 -5.85
CA ASP A 163 -17.34 4.96 -6.84
C ASP A 163 -18.74 5.17 -7.43
N GLN A 164 -19.01 4.48 -8.53
CA GLN A 164 -20.27 4.53 -9.27
C GLN A 164 -21.14 3.27 -9.02
N GLY A 165 -20.84 2.54 -7.94
CA GLY A 165 -21.60 1.39 -7.50
C GLY A 165 -22.90 1.76 -6.79
N LYS A 166 -23.61 0.72 -6.33
CA LYS A 166 -24.90 0.87 -5.63
C LYS A 166 -24.74 1.37 -4.19
N GLY A 167 -23.53 1.34 -3.64
CA GLY A 167 -23.26 1.60 -2.23
C GLY A 167 -23.56 0.40 -1.33
N PHE A 168 -23.35 0.57 -0.03
CA PHE A 168 -23.48 -0.50 0.98
C PHE A 168 -23.69 0.09 2.39
N ASP A 169 -24.14 -0.77 3.32
CA ASP A 169 -24.31 -0.41 4.74
C ASP A 169 -22.96 -0.43 5.47
N TRP A 170 -22.17 0.61 5.24
CA TRP A 170 -20.79 0.77 5.71
C TRP A 170 -20.65 0.82 7.22
N LYS A 171 -21.69 1.20 7.97
CA LYS A 171 -21.62 1.32 9.43
C LYS A 171 -21.23 0.01 10.12
N LYS A 172 -21.64 -1.11 9.52
CA LYS A 172 -21.29 -2.47 9.99
C LYS A 172 -19.82 -2.83 9.79
N TYR A 173 -19.06 -2.05 9.03
CA TYR A 173 -17.68 -2.34 8.63
C TYR A 173 -16.64 -1.38 9.25
N LEU A 174 -17.06 -0.42 10.08
CA LEU A 174 -16.17 0.56 10.72
C LEU A 174 -15.37 0.00 11.91
N ASP A 175 -15.92 -1.01 12.58
CA ASP A 175 -15.33 -1.63 13.75
C ASP A 175 -14.91 -3.07 13.44
N PHE A 176 -13.98 -3.58 14.23
CA PHE A 176 -13.61 -4.99 14.17
C PHE A 176 -14.78 -5.85 14.64
N ASP A 177 -15.11 -6.84 13.83
CA ASP A 177 -16.16 -7.79 14.10
C ASP A 177 -15.52 -9.14 14.44
N PRO A 178 -15.72 -9.68 15.65
CA PRO A 178 -15.16 -10.95 16.06
C PRO A 178 -15.50 -12.10 15.11
N ASP A 179 -16.70 -12.08 14.53
CA ASP A 179 -17.17 -13.11 13.61
C ASP A 179 -16.41 -13.08 12.26
N ARG A 180 -15.74 -11.95 11.95
CA ARG A 180 -14.90 -11.75 10.77
C ARG A 180 -13.42 -11.65 11.10
N ALA A 181 -13.02 -11.92 12.35
CA ALA A 181 -11.64 -11.78 12.79
C ALA A 181 -10.68 -12.73 12.03
N PHE A 182 -11.19 -13.91 11.64
CA PHE A 182 -10.47 -14.94 10.90
C PHE A 182 -10.60 -14.82 9.38
N ASP A 183 -11.44 -13.91 8.88
CA ASP A 183 -11.61 -13.71 7.44
C ASP A 183 -10.32 -13.11 6.86
N THR A 184 -9.86 -13.66 5.74
CA THR A 184 -8.65 -13.20 5.04
C THR A 184 -8.87 -11.84 4.36
N HIS A 185 -10.13 -11.43 4.19
CA HIS A 185 -10.58 -10.18 3.56
C HIS A 185 -11.74 -9.55 4.35
N GLY A 186 -12.09 -8.28 4.09
CA GLY A 186 -13.23 -7.60 4.74
C GLY A 186 -12.90 -6.82 6.01
N ARG A 187 -11.64 -6.83 6.44
CA ARG A 187 -11.12 -6.01 7.55
C ARG A 187 -10.63 -4.64 7.12
N GLY A 188 -10.53 -4.40 5.81
CA GLY A 188 -9.90 -3.21 5.24
C GLY A 188 -10.46 -1.88 5.71
N ILE A 189 -11.79 -1.76 5.79
CA ILE A 189 -12.45 -0.52 6.25
C ILE A 189 -12.18 -0.28 7.74
N ALA A 190 -12.26 -1.32 8.57
CA ALA A 190 -11.95 -1.22 10.00
C ALA A 190 -10.47 -0.89 10.23
N MET A 191 -9.55 -1.50 9.47
CA MET A 191 -8.12 -1.19 9.51
C MET A 191 -7.85 0.26 9.10
N ALA A 192 -8.44 0.71 7.99
CA ALA A 192 -8.32 2.10 7.55
C ALA A 192 -8.81 3.08 8.65
N ASN A 193 -9.94 2.76 9.28
CA ASN A 193 -10.58 3.59 10.30
C ASN A 193 -9.80 3.63 11.62
N LYS A 194 -9.23 2.51 12.06
CA LYS A 194 -8.57 2.40 13.37
C LYS A 194 -7.07 2.71 13.33
N LEU A 195 -6.41 2.44 12.20
CA LEU A 195 -4.95 2.43 12.12
C LEU A 195 -4.41 3.51 11.17
N SER A 196 -5.10 3.79 10.07
CA SER A 196 -4.55 4.66 9.02
C SER A 196 -4.91 6.14 9.17
N PHE A 197 -6.17 6.46 9.48
CA PHE A 197 -6.67 7.83 9.49
C PHE A 197 -7.21 8.23 10.86
N ASP A 198 -7.32 9.53 11.12
CA ASP A 198 -7.90 10.03 12.37
C ASP A 198 -9.42 10.06 12.29
N HIS A 199 -9.96 10.30 11.09
CA HIS A 199 -11.39 10.23 10.81
C HIS A 199 -11.68 9.59 9.46
N ILE A 200 -12.73 8.75 9.42
CA ILE A 200 -13.33 8.22 8.18
C ILE A 200 -14.84 8.44 8.23
N GLU A 201 -15.40 8.95 7.13
CA GLU A 201 -16.84 9.13 6.95
C GLU A 201 -17.25 8.61 5.57
N TYR A 202 -18.33 7.82 5.51
CA TYR A 202 -18.99 7.50 4.26
C TYR A 202 -20.25 8.35 4.08
N ARG A 203 -20.48 8.79 2.84
CA ARG A 203 -21.63 9.61 2.42
C ARG A 203 -22.35 8.99 1.23
N GLY A 204 -23.49 9.58 0.86
CA GLY A 204 -24.31 9.08 -0.24
C GLY A 204 -24.97 7.76 0.15
N THR A 205 -24.99 6.78 -0.77
CA THR A 205 -25.45 5.41 -0.48
C THR A 205 -24.36 4.55 0.16
N GLY A 206 -23.24 5.15 0.57
CA GLY A 206 -22.02 4.44 0.98
C GLY A 206 -20.99 4.31 -0.15
N ASN A 207 -21.21 4.96 -1.30
CA ASN A 207 -20.31 4.96 -2.46
C ASN A 207 -19.28 6.10 -2.46
N ARG A 208 -19.20 6.86 -1.37
CA ARG A 208 -18.24 7.95 -1.21
C ARG A 208 -17.64 7.90 0.18
N VAL A 209 -16.36 7.60 0.27
CA VAL A 209 -15.58 7.64 1.50
C VAL A 209 -14.73 8.90 1.54
N ILE A 210 -14.66 9.52 2.72
CA ILE A 210 -13.82 10.68 3.01
C ILE A 210 -12.96 10.30 4.21
N THR A 211 -11.65 10.39 4.05
CA THR A 211 -10.70 10.24 5.15
C THR A 211 -10.05 11.56 5.49
N VAL A 212 -9.71 11.74 6.77
CA VAL A 212 -8.98 12.90 7.27
C VAL A 212 -7.83 12.43 8.16
N LEU A 213 -6.66 13.02 7.95
CA LEU A 213 -5.53 12.94 8.86
C LEU A 213 -5.17 14.36 9.32
N ASP A 214 -5.16 14.58 10.62
CA ASP A 214 -4.83 15.88 11.19
C ASP A 214 -3.31 16.08 11.18
N LEU A 215 -2.89 17.24 10.67
CA LEU A 215 -1.51 17.66 10.75
C LEU A 215 -1.34 18.39 12.07
N THR A 216 -0.60 17.81 13.00
CA THR A 216 -0.22 18.50 14.22
C THR A 216 0.53 19.77 13.83
N PRO A 217 0.10 20.97 14.29
CA PRO A 217 0.87 22.18 14.02
C PRO A 217 2.25 22.03 14.64
N ALA A 218 3.29 22.38 13.89
CA ALA A 218 4.63 22.50 14.45
C ALA A 218 4.55 23.46 15.65
N PRO A 219 5.09 23.12 16.83
CA PRO A 219 5.10 24.04 17.95
C PRO A 219 5.77 25.34 17.49
N GLN A 220 5.04 26.45 17.55
CA GLN A 220 5.62 27.77 17.37
C GLN A 220 6.63 27.96 18.49
N VAL A 221 7.91 27.80 18.17
CA VAL A 221 8.98 28.23 19.06
C VAL A 221 8.86 29.75 19.11
N LEU A 222 8.22 30.27 20.17
CA LEU A 222 8.33 31.68 20.53
C LEU A 222 9.81 31.94 20.83
N VAL A 223 10.49 32.55 19.88
CA VAL A 223 11.77 33.21 20.15
C VAL A 223 11.40 34.53 20.82
N ALA A 224 11.50 34.55 22.15
CA ALA A 224 11.48 35.76 22.96
C ALA A 224 12.90 36.33 23.08
#